data_AF-A0A485KG73-F1
#
_entry.id   AF-A0A485KG73-F1
#
_cell.length_a   1.000
_cell.length_b   1.000
_cell.length_c   1.000
_cell.angle_alpha   90.00
_cell.angle_beta   90.00
_cell.angle_gamma   90.00
#
_symmetry.space_group_name_H-M   'P 1'
#
loop_
_entity.id
_entity.type
_entity.pdbx_description
1 polymer ?
#
loop_
_entity_poly.entity_id
_entity_poly.type
_entity_poly.pdbx_seq_one_letter_code
_entity_poly.pdbx_strand_id
1 'polypeptide(L)'
;MHPHAPLLLTGHSLGAAVAAITAVDLHVTRNLTAQRLLTFGEPRVGNAAFVAQLLQVVPHPFRVTHWRDVVPNLPLEMQGYVHAPQEVWYSANSDAFKLCDPHDGEDPTCNKQFWMTGNPLDHIVYLNLTMSHTQC
;
A
#
# COMPACT_ATOMS: atom_id res chain seq x y z
N MET A 1 -19.14 19.81 10.27
CA MET A 1 -17.81 19.54 9.67
C MET A 1 -16.76 19.69 10.75
N HIS A 2 -15.76 18.80 10.81
CA HIS A 2 -14.70 18.82 11.82
C HIS A 2 -13.39 19.32 11.19
N PRO A 3 -13.11 20.63 11.17
CA PRO A 3 -12.00 21.22 10.39
C PRO A 3 -10.60 20.85 10.90
N HIS A 4 -10.50 20.32 12.12
CA HIS A 4 -9.24 19.91 12.75
C HIS A 4 -9.10 18.39 12.90
N ALA A 5 -10.06 17.61 12.40
CA ALA A 5 -9.96 16.16 12.46
C ALA A 5 -8.86 15.66 11.51
N PRO A 6 -8.02 14.71 11.94
CA PRO A 6 -7.06 14.09 11.04
C PRO A 6 -7.79 13.25 9.98
N LEU A 7 -7.37 13.39 8.73
CA LEU A 7 -7.76 12.60 7.58
C LEU A 7 -6.78 11.43 7.41
N LEU A 8 -7.31 10.22 7.59
CA LEU A 8 -6.64 8.96 7.28
C LEU A 8 -7.27 8.38 6.01
N LEU A 9 -6.43 8.02 5.05
CA LEU A 9 -6.84 7.28 3.86
C LEU A 9 -6.36 5.84 3.99
N THR A 10 -7.23 4.90 3.65
CA THR A 10 -6.95 3.48 3.71
C THR A 10 -7.78 2.73 2.68
N GLY A 11 -7.35 1.51 2.36
CA GLY A 11 -8.04 0.63 1.45
C GLY A 11 -7.31 -0.71 1.36
N HIS A 12 -8.00 -1.70 0.80
CA HIS A 12 -7.46 -3.00 0.48
C HIS A 12 -7.50 -3.23 -1.03
N SER A 13 -6.51 -3.95 -1.58
CA SER A 13 -6.50 -4.34 -3.00
C SER A 13 -6.58 -3.12 -3.93
N LEU A 14 -7.49 -3.14 -4.91
CA LEU A 14 -7.78 -1.98 -5.75
C LEU A 14 -8.23 -0.75 -4.93
N GLY A 15 -8.91 -0.94 -3.81
CA GLY A 15 -9.29 0.15 -2.90
C GLY A 15 -8.08 0.86 -2.29
N ALA A 16 -6.98 0.15 -2.08
CA ALA A 16 -5.71 0.77 -1.68
C ALA A 16 -5.14 1.67 -2.78
N ALA A 17 -5.14 1.20 -4.03
CA ALA A 17 -4.71 2.03 -5.16
C ALA A 17 -5.57 3.29 -5.31
N VAL A 18 -6.90 3.15 -5.15
CA VAL A 18 -7.82 4.28 -5.12
C VAL A 18 -7.52 5.23 -3.96
N ALA A 19 -7.19 4.73 -2.77
CA ALA A 19 -6.80 5.57 -1.64
C ALA A 19 -5.54 6.40 -1.92
N ALA A 20 -4.53 5.81 -2.55
CA ALA A 20 -3.31 6.53 -2.96
C ALA A 20 -3.62 7.63 -4.00
N ILE A 21 -4.43 7.34 -5.01
CA ILE A 21 -4.88 8.34 -6.00
C ILE A 21 -5.69 9.45 -5.32
N THR A 22 -6.59 9.08 -4.40
CA THR A 22 -7.44 10.02 -3.65
C THR A 22 -6.60 10.97 -2.81
N ALA A 23 -5.49 10.51 -2.21
CA ALA A 23 -4.59 11.38 -1.45
C ALA A 23 -4.09 12.54 -2.31
N VAL A 24 -3.65 12.23 -3.53
CA VAL A 24 -3.17 13.22 -4.49
C VAL A 24 -4.31 14.11 -5.01
N ASP A 25 -5.46 13.52 -5.36
CA ASP A 25 -6.62 14.25 -5.89
C ASP A 25 -7.16 15.27 -4.88
N LEU A 26 -7.27 14.90 -3.61
CA LEU A 26 -7.73 15.81 -2.54
C LEU A 26 -6.79 16.99 -2.36
N HIS A 27 -5.48 16.76 -2.46
CA HIS A 27 -4.50 17.84 -2.36
C HIS A 27 -4.62 18.80 -3.54
N VAL A 28 -4.68 18.28 -4.76
CA VAL A 28 -4.73 19.09 -5.99
C VAL A 28 -6.05 19.85 -6.13
N THR A 29 -7.18 19.20 -5.87
CA THR A 29 -8.50 19.77 -6.17
C THR A 29 -9.11 20.53 -5.00
N ARG A 30 -8.75 20.20 -3.76
CA ARG A 30 -9.35 20.77 -2.53
C ARG A 30 -8.34 21.40 -1.58
N ASN A 31 -7.03 21.34 -1.87
CA ASN A 31 -5.97 21.74 -0.94
C ASN A 31 -6.11 21.02 0.43
N LEU A 32 -6.61 19.78 0.41
CA LEU A 32 -6.79 18.93 1.59
C LEU A 32 -5.70 17.86 1.60
N THR A 33 -4.91 17.85 2.67
CA THR A 33 -3.78 16.91 2.80
C THR A 33 -4.12 15.84 3.82
N ALA A 34 -4.05 14.58 3.40
CA ALA A 34 -4.20 13.45 4.32
C ALA A 34 -2.97 13.35 5.23
N GLN A 35 -3.19 13.22 6.53
CA GLN A 35 -2.12 13.08 7.51
C GLN A 35 -1.50 11.69 7.44
N ARG A 36 -2.26 10.68 6.97
CA ARG A 36 -1.82 9.28 6.90
C ARG A 36 -2.44 8.61 5.67
N LEU A 37 -1.64 7.77 5.03
CA LEU A 37 -2.07 6.79 4.03
C LEU A 37 -1.58 5.42 4.51
N LEU A 38 -2.51 4.50 4.75
CA LEU A 38 -2.23 3.14 5.19
C LEU A 38 -2.98 2.16 4.31
N THR A 39 -2.27 1.38 3.51
CA THR A 39 -2.88 0.51 2.51
C THR A 39 -2.54 -0.96 2.73
N PHE A 40 -3.43 -1.84 2.28
CA PHE A 40 -3.30 -3.29 2.45
C PHE A 40 -3.35 -3.98 1.10
N GLY A 41 -2.30 -4.74 0.74
CA GLY A 41 -2.25 -5.44 -0.55
C GLY A 41 -2.33 -4.49 -1.74
N GLU A 42 -1.75 -3.30 -1.61
CA GLU A 42 -1.77 -2.28 -2.67
C GLU A 42 -0.96 -2.75 -3.89
N PRO A 43 -1.55 -2.79 -5.10
CA PRO A 43 -0.79 -2.95 -6.34
C PRO A 43 -0.02 -1.67 -6.67
N ARG A 44 1.05 -1.74 -7.46
CA ARG A 44 1.77 -0.54 -7.92
C ARG A 44 0.80 0.39 -8.65
N VAL A 45 0.73 1.65 -8.21
CA VAL A 45 -0.31 2.59 -8.67
C VAL A 45 0.17 3.45 -9.85
N GLY A 46 1.44 3.82 -9.88
CA GLY A 46 1.97 4.72 -10.88
C GLY A 46 3.48 4.62 -11.05
N ASN A 47 4.02 5.53 -11.86
CA ASN A 47 5.45 5.64 -12.10
C ASN A 47 6.15 6.48 -11.02
N ALA A 48 7.46 6.66 -11.17
CA ALA A 48 8.28 7.44 -10.22
C ALA A 48 7.79 8.89 -10.05
N ALA A 49 7.21 9.50 -11.08
CA ALA A 49 6.66 10.86 -10.99
C ALA A 49 5.41 10.89 -10.11
N PHE A 50 4.51 9.91 -10.25
CA PHE A 50 3.36 9.75 -9.37
C PHE A 50 3.79 9.55 -7.91
N VAL A 51 4.75 8.65 -7.66
CA VAL A 51 5.25 8.40 -6.30
C VAL A 51 5.89 9.64 -5.69
N ALA A 52 6.67 10.40 -6.47
CA ALA A 52 7.25 11.66 -6.01
C ALA A 52 6.17 12.67 -5.60
N GLN A 53 5.10 12.79 -6.39
CA GLN A 53 3.96 13.66 -6.06
C GLN A 53 3.20 13.16 -4.83
N LEU A 54 2.97 11.85 -4.72
CA LEU A 54 2.33 11.24 -3.55
C LEU A 54 3.13 11.55 -2.27
N LEU A 55 4.46 11.45 -2.30
CA LEU A 55 5.33 11.72 -1.15
C LEU A 55 5.38 13.20 -0.76
N GLN A 56 5.10 14.13 -1.68
CA GLN A 56 4.92 15.55 -1.33
C GLN A 56 3.63 15.78 -0.54
N VAL A 57 2.59 15.01 -0.83
CA VAL A 57 1.28 15.14 -0.17
C VAL A 57 1.26 14.35 1.15
N VAL A 58 1.73 13.10 1.13
CA VAL A 58 1.79 12.21 2.29
C VAL A 58 3.24 11.73 2.44
N PRO A 59 4.05 12.36 3.30
CA PRO A 59 5.49 12.04 3.39
C PRO A 59 5.81 10.63 3.88
N HIS A 60 4.88 10.01 4.62
CA HIS A 60 5.08 8.70 5.24
C HIS A 60 3.89 7.77 4.98
N PRO A 61 3.65 7.36 3.72
CA PRO A 61 2.64 6.37 3.41
C PRO A 61 3.16 4.98 3.81
N PHE A 62 2.31 4.15 4.41
CA PHE A 62 2.65 2.77 4.77
C PHE A 62 1.86 1.80 3.90
N ARG A 63 2.58 0.89 3.26
CA ARG A 63 2.01 -0.22 2.50
C ARG A 63 2.18 -1.51 3.28
N VAL A 64 1.07 -2.11 3.70
CA VAL A 64 1.06 -3.40 4.38
C VAL A 64 0.90 -4.51 3.36
N THR A 65 1.79 -5.49 3.40
CA THR A 65 1.76 -6.69 2.56
C THR A 65 1.69 -7.94 3.44
N HIS A 66 1.09 -9.00 2.92
CA HIS A 66 0.90 -10.25 3.66
C HIS A 66 1.50 -11.43 2.92
N TRP A 67 2.47 -12.09 3.54
CA TRP A 67 3.08 -13.32 3.08
C TRP A 67 3.38 -13.33 1.58
N ARG A 68 2.71 -14.21 0.83
CA ARG A 68 2.86 -14.43 -0.61
C ARG A 68 1.77 -13.75 -1.43
N ASP A 69 1.11 -12.71 -0.91
CA ASP A 69 0.16 -11.94 -1.70
C ASP A 69 0.80 -11.49 -3.02
N VAL A 70 0.15 -11.83 -4.13
CA VAL A 70 0.62 -11.55 -5.49
C VAL A 70 0.34 -10.11 -5.92
N VAL A 71 -0.70 -9.48 -5.36
CA VAL A 71 -1.19 -8.18 -5.83
C VAL A 71 -0.15 -7.06 -5.70
N PRO A 72 0.63 -6.96 -4.61
CA PRO A 72 1.67 -5.96 -4.52
C PRO A 72 2.77 -6.08 -5.59
N ASN A 73 2.95 -7.26 -6.19
CA ASN A 73 3.90 -7.45 -7.28
C ASN A 73 3.36 -7.04 -8.66
N LEU A 74 2.16 -6.46 -8.74
CA LEU A 74 1.51 -6.06 -9.99
C LEU A 74 1.11 -4.58 -9.97
N PRO A 75 1.05 -3.88 -11.11
CA PRO A 75 1.69 -4.22 -12.39
C PRO A 75 3.22 -4.29 -12.27
N LEU A 76 3.91 -4.95 -13.20
CA LEU A 76 5.35 -5.24 -13.08
C LEU A 76 6.23 -3.97 -13.18
N GLU A 77 7.38 -3.98 -12.49
CA GLU A 77 8.37 -2.88 -12.56
C GLU A 77 8.84 -2.60 -13.99
N MET A 78 8.98 -3.64 -14.82
CA MET A 78 9.37 -3.51 -16.24
C MET A 78 8.37 -2.69 -17.08
N GLN A 79 7.14 -2.50 -16.58
CA GLN A 79 6.12 -1.65 -17.20
C GLN A 79 6.23 -0.18 -16.74
N GLY A 80 7.24 0.16 -15.92
CA GLY A 80 7.50 1.50 -15.42
C GLY A 80 6.75 1.87 -14.13
N TYR A 81 6.12 0.90 -13.47
CA TYR A 81 5.39 1.09 -12.21
C TYR A 81 6.34 0.90 -11.02
N VAL A 82 6.20 1.75 -10.01
CA VAL A 82 7.00 1.68 -8.77
C VAL A 82 6.12 1.92 -7.55
N HIS A 83 6.52 1.37 -6.41
CA HIS A 83 5.83 1.57 -5.13
C HIS A 83 6.32 2.81 -4.40
N ALA A 84 5.46 3.31 -3.50
CA ALA A 84 5.93 4.17 -2.41
C ALA A 84 6.82 3.35 -1.45
N PRO A 85 7.85 3.99 -0.85
CA PRO A 85 9.00 3.25 -0.36
C PRO A 85 8.78 2.39 0.89
N GLN A 86 7.84 2.77 1.78
CA GLN A 86 7.74 2.11 3.08
C GLN A 86 6.76 0.94 3.08
N GLU A 87 7.30 -0.27 2.98
CA GLU A 87 6.56 -1.53 3.14
C GLU A 87 6.66 -2.08 4.58
N VAL A 88 5.55 -2.63 5.07
CA VAL A 88 5.45 -3.44 6.29
C VAL A 88 4.95 -4.82 5.88
N TRP A 89 5.85 -5.80 5.85
CA TRP A 89 5.53 -7.16 5.43
C TRP A 89 5.20 -8.06 6.62
N TYR A 90 4.07 -8.75 6.58
CA TYR A 90 3.63 -9.69 7.61
C TYR A 90 3.88 -11.15 7.21
N SER A 91 4.20 -11.98 8.20
CA SER A 91 4.27 -13.44 8.07
C SER A 91 2.90 -14.07 7.76
N ALA A 92 2.88 -15.33 7.32
CA ALA A 92 1.65 -16.07 6.98
C ALA A 92 0.58 -16.11 8.09
N ASN A 93 0.99 -16.11 9.37
CA ASN A 93 0.07 -16.14 10.50
C ASN A 93 -0.16 -14.74 11.11
N SER A 94 0.38 -13.69 10.48
CA SER A 94 0.40 -12.32 11.00
C SER A 94 0.95 -12.18 12.43
N ASP A 95 1.80 -13.10 12.86
CA ASP A 95 2.43 -13.15 14.19
C ASP A 95 3.77 -12.41 14.25
N ALA A 96 4.36 -12.12 13.09
CA ALA A 96 5.57 -11.35 12.95
C ALA A 96 5.44 -10.37 11.78
N PHE A 97 6.12 -9.23 11.89
CA PHE A 97 6.24 -8.26 10.82
C PHE A 97 7.69 -7.84 10.61
N LYS A 98 8.00 -7.43 9.40
CA LYS A 98 9.27 -6.81 9.02
C LYS A 98 8.99 -5.42 8.45
N LEU A 99 9.69 -4.41 8.97
CA LEU A 99 9.81 -3.12 8.31
C LEU A 99 10.85 -3.26 7.18
N CYS A 100 10.39 -3.14 5.94
CA CYS A 100 11.23 -3.37 4.77
C CYS A 100 12.15 -2.17 4.50
N ASP A 101 13.29 -2.43 3.87
CA ASP A 101 14.21 -1.38 3.44
C ASP A 101 13.51 -0.42 2.46
N PRO A 102 13.43 0.89 2.78
CA PRO A 102 12.74 1.86 1.94
C PRO A 102 13.55 2.35 0.73
N HIS A 103 14.85 2.00 0.59
CA HIS A 103 15.73 2.61 -0.42
C HIS A 103 15.24 2.43 -1.87
N ASP A 104 14.91 1.20 -2.26
CA ASP A 104 14.42 0.86 -3.61
C ASP A 104 12.88 0.75 -3.66
N GLY A 105 12.23 0.97 -2.52
CA GLY A 105 10.79 0.84 -2.30
C GLY A 105 10.21 -0.58 -2.31
N GLU A 106 11.00 -1.57 -2.71
CA GLU A 106 10.65 -2.99 -2.59
C GLU A 106 11.86 -3.84 -2.20
N ASP A 107 11.98 -4.13 -0.90
CA ASP A 107 13.01 -5.01 -0.34
C ASP A 107 12.87 -6.45 -0.89
N PRO A 108 13.91 -7.01 -1.53
CA PRO A 108 13.91 -8.37 -2.06
C PRO A 108 13.66 -9.48 -1.03
N THR A 109 13.73 -9.17 0.26
CA THR A 109 13.48 -10.11 1.37
C THR A 109 12.10 -9.92 2.03
N CYS A 110 11.28 -9.00 1.51
CA CYS A 110 9.88 -8.80 1.87
C CYS A 110 8.95 -9.45 0.82
N ASN A 111 7.82 -8.82 0.43
CA ASN A 111 6.87 -9.44 -0.50
C ASN A 111 7.49 -9.73 -1.89
N LYS A 112 8.47 -8.92 -2.34
CA LYS A 112 9.15 -9.09 -3.64
C LYS A 112 9.81 -10.46 -3.82
N GLN A 113 10.21 -11.13 -2.73
CA GLN A 113 10.79 -12.48 -2.79
C GLN A 113 9.82 -13.50 -3.42
N PHE A 114 8.52 -13.22 -3.39
CA PHE A 114 7.48 -14.11 -3.88
C PHE A 114 6.93 -13.73 -5.26
N TRP A 115 7.58 -12.86 -6.02
CA TRP A 115 7.03 -12.40 -7.31
C TRP A 115 6.68 -13.54 -8.28
N MET A 116 7.47 -14.64 -8.30
CA MET A 116 7.18 -15.85 -9.11
C MET A 116 6.29 -16.87 -8.39
N THR A 117 6.24 -16.81 -7.07
CA THR A 117 5.57 -17.79 -6.22
C THR A 117 4.39 -17.17 -5.48
N GLY A 118 3.81 -16.11 -6.01
CA GLY A 118 2.67 -15.42 -5.38
C GLY A 118 1.46 -16.34 -5.27
N ASN A 119 0.60 -16.07 -4.30
CA ASN A 119 -0.61 -16.81 -4.02
C ASN A 119 -1.78 -15.82 -3.84
N PRO A 120 -2.79 -15.85 -4.74
CA PRO A 120 -3.96 -14.99 -4.63
C PRO A 120 -4.78 -15.19 -3.35
N LEU A 121 -4.68 -16.35 -2.70
CA LEU A 121 -5.39 -16.60 -1.44
C LEU A 121 -4.79 -15.82 -0.26
N ASP A 122 -3.50 -15.48 -0.32
CA ASP A 122 -2.87 -14.68 0.73
C ASP A 122 -3.26 -13.20 0.65
N HIS A 123 -3.96 -12.80 -0.42
CA HIS A 123 -4.49 -11.46 -0.62
C HIS A 123 -5.75 -11.15 0.19
N ILE A 124 -6.51 -12.17 0.63
CA ILE A 124 -7.82 -11.97 1.28
C ILE A 124 -7.73 -11.89 2.81
N VAL A 125 -6.56 -12.09 3.41
CA VAL A 125 -6.34 -12.05 4.85
C VAL A 125 -5.24 -11.07 5.18
N TYR A 126 -5.51 -10.16 6.12
CA TYR A 126 -4.56 -9.16 6.60
C TYR A 126 -4.77 -8.98 8.09
N LEU A 127 -3.69 -9.07 8.89
CA LEU A 127 -3.75 -8.96 10.36
C LEU A 127 -4.72 -9.97 11.00
N ASN A 128 -4.78 -11.19 10.47
CA ASN A 128 -5.75 -12.24 10.83
C ASN A 128 -7.23 -11.84 10.66
N LEU A 129 -7.52 -10.83 9.84
CA LEU A 129 -8.86 -10.42 9.45
C LEU A 129 -9.09 -10.73 7.97
N THR A 130 -10.23 -11.36 7.67
CA THR A 130 -10.64 -11.63 6.29
C THR A 130 -11.24 -10.37 5.67
N MET A 131 -10.63 -9.87 4.60
CA MET A 131 -11.00 -8.61 3.93
C MET A 131 -12.23 -8.71 3.01
N SER A 132 -12.96 -9.83 3.05
CA SER A 132 -14.23 -10.05 2.33
C SER A 132 -15.47 -9.99 3.20
N HIS A 133 -15.32 -10.04 4.54
CA HIS A 133 -16.44 -10.05 5.47
C HIS A 133 -16.48 -8.74 6.26
N THR A 134 -17.48 -7.93 5.99
CA THR A 134 -17.93 -6.86 6.88
C THR A 134 -18.50 -7.49 8.15
N GLN A 135 -17.67 -7.72 9.15
CA GLN A 135 -18.15 -7.65 10.53
C GLN A 135 -18.25 -6.16 10.87
N CYS A 136 -19.46 -5.62 10.70
CA CYS A 136 -19.84 -4.29 11.16
C CYS A 136 -20.61 -4.40 12.47
#